data_AF-A0A954WF95-F1
#
_entry.id   AF-A0A954WF95-F1
#
_cell.length_a   1.000
_cell.length_b   1.000
_cell.length_c   1.000
_cell.angle_alpha   90.00
_cell.angle_beta   90.00
_cell.angle_gamma   90.00
#
_symmetry.space_group_name_H-M   'P 1'
#
loop_
_entity.id
_entity.type
_entity.pdbx_description
1 polymer ?
#
loop_
_entity_poly.entity_id
_entity_poly.type
_entity_poly.pdbx_seq_one_letter_code
_entity_poly.pdbx_strand_id
1 'polypeptide(L)'
;RQCQQAFPDLPMVGSGYTYLQDYLPHVAQAMVRERWIDLIGLGRMVLSYPDLPSDVLQGKLMERKRVCRTFSDCTTAPRNGIVSGCFPLDSYYKQMPEADAVRQAKEQLKSS
;
A
#
# COMPACT_ATOMS: atom_id res chain seq x y z
N ARG A 1 -19.21 -1.04 -6.72
CA ARG A 1 -20.40 -1.63 -7.40
C ARG A 1 -21.54 -0.64 -7.59
N GLN A 2 -22.23 -0.14 -6.56
CA GLN A 2 -23.36 0.79 -6.75
C GLN A 2 -22.96 2.05 -7.55
N CYS A 3 -21.80 2.65 -7.23
CA CYS A 3 -21.27 3.78 -7.98
C CYS A 3 -21.02 3.43 -9.46
N GLN A 4 -20.37 2.30 -9.74
CA GLN A 4 -20.15 1.78 -11.10
C GLN A 4 -21.46 1.60 -11.88
N GLN A 5 -22.48 1.04 -11.23
CA GLN A 5 -23.78 0.83 -11.87
C GLN A 5 -24.52 2.15 -12.15
N ALA A 6 -24.35 3.15 -11.29
CA ALA A 6 -24.95 4.47 -11.46
C ALA A 6 -24.23 5.31 -12.54
N PHE A 7 -22.93 5.09 -12.74
CA PHE A 7 -22.08 5.85 -13.66
C PHE A 7 -21.18 4.91 -14.48
N PRO A 8 -21.74 4.11 -15.41
CA PRO A 8 -21.03 3.03 -16.08
C PRO A 8 -19.89 3.50 -16.99
N ASP A 9 -19.94 4.74 -17.47
CA ASP A 9 -18.93 5.32 -18.37
C ASP A 9 -17.88 6.17 -17.62
N LEU A 10 -18.02 6.35 -16.30
CA LEU A 10 -17.08 7.10 -15.48
C LEU A 10 -16.02 6.14 -14.90
N PRO A 11 -14.74 6.23 -15.32
CA PRO A 11 -13.71 5.36 -14.78
C PRO A 11 -13.56 5.53 -13.27
N MET A 12 -13.56 4.42 -12.53
CA MET A 12 -13.41 4.43 -11.08
C MET A 12 -12.18 3.65 -10.62
N VAL A 13 -11.44 4.24 -9.68
CA VAL A 13 -10.29 3.63 -9.02
C VAL A 13 -10.69 3.24 -7.60
N GLY A 14 -10.51 1.97 -7.26
CA GLY A 14 -10.71 1.47 -5.91
C GLY A 14 -9.40 1.56 -5.13
N SER A 15 -9.43 2.10 -3.92
CA SER A 15 -8.27 2.19 -3.04
C SER A 15 -8.41 1.30 -1.80
N GLY A 16 -7.39 1.25 -0.94
CA GLY A 16 -7.44 0.51 0.33
C GLY A 16 -7.11 -0.98 0.24
N TYR A 17 -6.85 -1.51 -0.96
CA TYR A 17 -6.55 -2.93 -1.17
C TYR A 17 -5.32 -3.44 -0.41
N THR A 18 -4.40 -2.58 0.00
CA THR A 18 -3.24 -2.98 0.81
C THR A 18 -3.62 -3.65 2.14
N TYR A 19 -4.80 -3.39 2.69
CA TYR A 19 -5.28 -4.09 3.90
C TYR A 19 -5.49 -5.60 3.67
N LEU A 20 -5.65 -6.04 2.42
CA LEU A 20 -5.82 -7.44 2.06
C LEU A 20 -4.50 -8.20 1.98
N GLN A 21 -3.36 -7.50 1.99
CA GLN A 21 -2.01 -8.08 2.03
C GLN A 21 -1.81 -9.16 0.96
N ASP A 22 -1.57 -10.42 1.36
CA ASP A 22 -1.36 -11.55 0.44
C ASP A 22 -2.60 -11.85 -0.42
N TYR A 23 -3.80 -11.52 0.07
CA TYR A 23 -5.05 -11.71 -0.68
C TYR A 23 -5.35 -10.58 -1.67
N LEU A 24 -4.52 -9.53 -1.69
CA LEU A 24 -4.74 -8.37 -2.56
C LEU A 24 -4.96 -8.78 -4.02
N PRO A 25 -4.12 -9.61 -4.67
CA PRO A 25 -4.34 -9.97 -6.07
C PRO A 25 -5.62 -10.75 -6.32
N HIS A 26 -6.01 -11.60 -5.37
CA HIS A 26 -7.20 -12.44 -5.49
C HIS A 26 -8.49 -11.62 -5.43
N VAL A 27 -8.54 -10.62 -4.55
CA VAL A 27 -9.67 -9.71 -4.48
C VAL A 27 -9.63 -8.72 -5.65
N ALA A 28 -8.47 -8.13 -5.94
CA ALA A 28 -8.29 -7.18 -7.03
C ALA A 28 -8.78 -7.73 -8.38
N GLN A 29 -8.36 -8.94 -8.75
CA GLN A 29 -8.79 -9.56 -10.01
C GLN A 29 -10.31 -9.78 -10.06
N ALA A 30 -10.93 -10.14 -8.93
CA ALA A 30 -12.37 -10.37 -8.87
C ALA A 30 -13.12 -9.05 -9.02
N MET A 31 -12.68 -7.99 -8.33
CA MET A 31 -13.32 -6.67 -8.42
C MET A 31 -13.31 -6.12 -9.85
N VAL A 32 -12.21 -6.30 -10.59
CA VAL A 32 -12.10 -5.88 -11.99
C VAL A 32 -12.91 -6.79 -12.92
N ARG A 33 -12.78 -8.11 -12.78
CA ARG A 33 -13.51 -9.09 -13.63
C ARG A 33 -15.02 -8.95 -13.53
N GLU A 34 -15.53 -8.69 -12.32
CA GLU A 34 -16.96 -8.48 -12.09
C GLU A 34 -17.44 -7.05 -12.41
N ARG A 35 -16.54 -6.18 -12.90
CA ARG A 35 -16.79 -4.75 -13.19
C ARG A 35 -17.34 -3.99 -11.97
N TRP A 36 -16.89 -4.36 -10.77
CA TRP A 36 -17.24 -3.64 -9.54
C TRP A 36 -16.36 -2.41 -9.32
N ILE A 37 -15.23 -2.36 -10.02
CA ILE A 37 -14.29 -1.24 -10.17
C ILE A 37 -13.50 -1.41 -11.48
N ASP A 38 -13.01 -0.34 -12.09
CA ASP A 38 -12.21 -0.44 -13.33
C ASP A 38 -10.72 -0.65 -13.03
N LEU A 39 -10.23 0.04 -12.00
CA LEU A 39 -8.81 0.12 -11.68
C LEU A 39 -8.57 -0.09 -10.18
N ILE A 40 -7.44 -0.71 -9.87
CA ILE A 40 -7.00 -0.96 -8.49
C ILE A 40 -5.87 0.00 -8.16
N GLY A 41 -6.14 0.94 -7.26
CA GLY A 41 -5.16 1.89 -6.75
C GLY A 41 -4.31 1.28 -5.64
N LEU A 42 -2.99 1.28 -5.85
CA LEU A 42 -2.00 0.84 -4.87
C LEU A 42 -1.22 2.03 -4.32
N GLY A 43 -1.41 2.33 -3.04
CA GLY A 43 -0.65 3.36 -2.34
C GLY A 43 0.54 2.78 -1.58
N ARG A 44 0.38 2.61 -0.26
CA ARG A 44 1.45 2.15 0.65
C ARG A 44 2.10 0.81 0.28
N MET A 45 1.46 -0.03 -0.53
CA MET A 45 2.04 -1.28 -1.03
C MET A 45 3.21 -1.03 -1.98
N VAL A 46 3.12 -0.01 -2.84
CA VAL A 46 4.17 0.32 -3.82
C VAL A 46 5.44 0.78 -3.12
N LEU A 47 5.33 1.38 -1.93
CA LEU A 47 6.49 1.82 -1.13
C LEU A 47 7.33 0.66 -0.58
N SER A 48 6.75 -0.53 -0.39
CA SER A 48 7.47 -1.70 0.12
C SER A 48 7.69 -2.78 -0.94
N TYR A 49 6.83 -2.81 -1.96
CA TYR A 49 6.85 -3.78 -3.05
C TYR A 49 6.47 -3.11 -4.39
N PRO A 50 7.35 -2.28 -4.97
CA PRO A 50 7.07 -1.55 -6.21
C PRO A 50 6.79 -2.48 -7.40
N ASP A 51 7.45 -3.64 -7.46
CA ASP A 51 7.30 -4.62 -8.55
C ASP A 51 6.02 -5.48 -8.43
N LEU A 52 5.24 -5.34 -7.36
CA LEU A 52 4.08 -6.18 -7.08
C LEU A 52 3.14 -6.33 -8.29
N PRO A 53 2.74 -5.26 -9.01
CA PRO A 53 1.86 -5.40 -10.17
C PRO A 53 2.47 -6.29 -11.26
N SER A 54 3.75 -6.10 -11.55
CA SER A 54 4.45 -6.88 -12.58
C SER A 54 4.58 -8.34 -12.17
N ASP A 55 4.98 -8.61 -10.93
CA ASP A 55 5.16 -9.97 -10.42
C ASP A 55 3.84 -10.76 -10.43
N VAL A 56 2.75 -10.13 -9.97
CA VAL A 56 1.41 -10.73 -9.96
C VAL A 56 0.92 -11.01 -11.37
N LEU A 57 1.05 -10.06 -12.30
CA LEU A 57 0.60 -10.23 -13.68
C LEU A 57 1.40 -11.29 -14.45
N GLN A 58 2.67 -11.50 -14.08
CA GLN A 58 3.53 -12.55 -14.62
C GLN A 58 3.33 -13.91 -13.93
N GLY A 59 2.41 -14.01 -12.96
CA GLY A 59 2.15 -15.25 -12.21
C GLY A 59 3.29 -15.64 -11.27
N LYS A 60 4.19 -14.72 -10.93
CA LYS A 60 5.24 -14.97 -9.94
C LYS A 60 4.63 -15.05 -8.54
N LEU A 61 5.26 -15.85 -7.69
CA LEU A 61 4.90 -15.92 -6.28
C LEU A 61 5.25 -14.59 -5.59
N MET A 62 4.29 -14.01 -4.87
CA MET A 62 4.52 -12.78 -4.12
C MET A 62 5.57 -12.95 -3.03
N GLU A 63 6.51 -12.01 -2.96
CA GLU A 63 7.48 -11.94 -1.89
C GLU A 63 6.85 -11.42 -0.59
N ARG A 64 6.41 -12.34 0.27
CA ARG A 64 5.75 -12.03 1.56
C ARG A 64 6.50 -11.00 2.42
N LYS A 65 7.84 -10.98 2.37
CA LYS A 65 8.66 -10.03 3.15
C LYS A 65 8.52 -8.58 2.69
N ARG A 66 8.13 -8.34 1.43
CA ARG A 66 7.91 -7.02 0.83
C ARG A 66 6.48 -6.54 0.99
N VAL A 67 5.53 -7.43 1.34
CA VAL A 67 4.12 -7.09 1.54
C VAL A 67 3.95 -6.12 2.70
N CYS A 68 3.28 -4.99 2.43
CA CYS A 68 3.00 -3.97 3.44
C CYS A 68 2.09 -4.52 4.55
N ARG A 69 2.50 -4.33 5.81
CA ARG A 69 1.78 -4.77 7.02
C ARG A 69 1.21 -3.60 7.83
N THR A 70 0.88 -2.51 7.13
CA THR A 70 0.15 -1.35 7.68
C THR A 70 0.78 -0.72 8.93
N PHE A 71 2.11 -0.59 8.97
CA PHE A 71 2.85 0.04 10.08
C PHE A 71 2.59 1.54 10.24
N SER A 72 2.04 2.16 9.20
CA SER A 72 1.70 3.59 9.11
C SER A 72 2.88 4.56 9.08
N ASP A 73 4.13 4.08 9.04
CA ASP A 73 5.33 4.93 8.93
C ASP A 73 5.29 5.85 7.69
N CYS A 74 4.76 5.34 6.57
CA CYS A 74 4.55 6.13 5.35
C CYS A 74 3.63 7.35 5.55
N THR A 75 2.80 7.36 6.58
CA THR A 75 1.95 8.50 6.97
C THR A 75 2.48 9.22 8.21
N THR A 76 3.11 8.52 9.15
CA THR A 76 3.69 9.15 10.34
C THR A 76 4.85 10.07 9.97
N ALA A 77 5.74 9.64 9.09
CA ALA A 77 6.88 10.43 8.66
C ALA A 77 6.48 11.82 8.10
N PRO A 78 5.66 11.92 7.03
CA PRO A 78 5.32 13.23 6.46
C PRO A 78 4.50 14.11 7.40
N ARG A 79 3.73 13.54 8.34
CA ARG A 79 3.01 14.32 9.36
C ARG A 79 3.93 14.95 10.40
N ASN A 80 5.18 14.53 10.47
CA ASN A 80 6.21 15.06 11.36
C ASN A 80 7.33 15.77 10.57
N GLY A 81 7.07 16.17 9.32
CA GLY A 81 8.06 16.87 8.48
C GLY A 81 9.20 15.98 7.96
N ILE A 82 9.06 14.65 8.04
CA ILE A 82 10.05 13.67 7.58
C ILE A 82 9.63 13.11 6.20
N VAL A 83 10.59 12.73 5.36
CA VAL A 83 10.31 12.11 4.05
C VAL A 83 9.42 10.87 4.18
N SER A 84 8.43 10.73 3.30
CA SER A 84 7.56 9.56 3.27
C SER A 84 8.25 8.35 2.63
N GLY A 85 8.08 7.18 3.22
CA GLY A 85 8.64 5.92 2.72
C GLY A 85 8.23 4.70 3.54
N CYS A 86 8.82 3.54 3.23
CA CYS A 86 8.61 2.31 3.98
C CYS A 86 9.83 1.93 4.85
N PHE A 87 10.03 2.65 5.94
CA PHE A 87 11.12 2.42 6.90
C PHE A 87 11.26 0.97 7.43
N PRO A 88 10.17 0.17 7.60
CA PRO A 88 10.31 -1.20 8.12
C PRO A 88 10.73 -2.25 7.08
N LEU A 89 10.43 -2.05 5.80
CA LEU A 89 10.53 -3.09 4.76
C LEU A 89 11.45 -2.73 3.60
N ASP A 90 11.54 -1.46 3.25
CA ASP A 90 12.42 -0.99 2.20
C ASP A 90 13.83 -0.75 2.77
N SER A 91 14.83 -1.41 2.19
CA SER A 91 16.22 -1.35 2.67
C SER A 91 16.82 0.04 2.60
N TYR A 92 16.44 0.85 1.61
CA TYR A 92 16.93 2.22 1.47
C TYR A 92 16.41 3.07 2.63
N TYR A 93 15.09 3.12 2.83
CA TYR A 93 14.51 3.90 3.93
C TYR A 93 14.93 3.39 5.31
N LYS A 94 15.11 2.08 5.48
CA LYS A 94 15.55 1.49 6.75
C LYS A 94 16.95 1.93 7.18
N GLN A 95 17.82 2.25 6.22
CA GLN A 95 19.21 2.66 6.49
C GLN A 95 19.37 4.19 6.62
N MET A 96 18.31 4.95 6.35
CA MET A 96 18.33 6.40 6.48
C MET A 96 18.31 6.83 7.96
N PRO A 97 19.01 7.92 8.35
CA PRO A 97 18.92 8.49 9.70
C PRO A 97 17.48 8.81 10.13
N GLU A 98 16.63 9.16 9.18
CA GLU A 98 15.21 9.45 9.37
C GLU A 98 14.41 8.25 9.94
N ALA A 99 14.91 7.02 9.79
CA ALA A 99 14.26 5.82 10.36
C ALA A 99 14.14 5.93 11.89
N ASP A 100 15.18 6.43 12.55
CA ASP A 100 15.17 6.64 14.01
C ASP A 100 14.25 7.79 14.40
N ALA A 101 14.21 8.86 13.61
CA ALA A 101 13.29 9.98 13.84
C ALA A 101 11.82 9.53 13.75
N VAL A 102 11.47 8.68 12.77
CA VAL A 102 10.12 8.11 12.65
C VAL A 102 9.79 7.22 13.84
N ARG A 103 10.75 6.42 14.32
CA ARG A 103 10.58 5.57 15.51
C ARG A 103 10.25 6.42 16.75
N GLN A 104 11.04 7.46 16.98
CA GLN A 104 10.85 8.40 18.09
C GLN A 104 9.49 9.11 18.01
N ALA A 105 9.09 9.59 16.83
CA ALA A 105 7.78 10.22 16.64
C ALA A 105 6.62 9.26 16.98
N LYS A 106 6.75 7.97 16.64
CA LYS A 106 5.74 6.94 16.99
C LYS A 106 5.69 6.64 18.48
N GLU A 107 6.82 6.68 19.17
CA GLU A 107 6.87 6.49 20.63
C GLU A 107 6.20 7.66 21.35
N GLN A 108 6.48 8.90 20.94
CA GLN A 108 5.86 10.11 21.49
C GLN A 108 4.33 10.10 21.33
N LEU A 109 3.81 9.63 20.19
CA LEU A 109 2.38 9.48 19.94
C LEU A 109 1.68 8.45 20.84
N LYS A 110 2.42 7.45 21.36
CA LYS A 110 1.87 6.44 22.28
C LYS A 110 1.88 6.92 23.73
N SER A 111 2.75 7.86 24.07
CA SER A 111 2.88 8.43 25.41
C SER A 111 2.01 9.68 25.64
N SER A 112 1.33 10.16 24.60
CA SER A 112 0.38 11.28 24.66
C SER A 112 -1.05 10.77 24.81
#